data_AF-A0A955H6R8-F1
#
_entry.id   AF-A0A955H6R8-F1
#
_cell.length_a   1.000
_cell.length_b   1.000
_cell.length_c   1.000
_cell.angle_alpha   90.00
_cell.angle_beta   90.00
_cell.angle_gamma   90.00
#
_symmetry.space_group_name_H-M   'P 1'
#
loop_
_entity.id
_entity.type
_entity.pdbx_description
1 polymer ?
#
loop_
_entity_poly.entity_id
_entity_poly.type
_entity_poly.pdbx_seq_one_letter_code
_entity_poly.pdbx_strand_id
1 'polypeptide(L)'
;MLWREFIKKYTTPHQRHRLIMLRESLVGPYSRITAKHRVLPDFIIIGGPRCGTTNLFNTLRHHPQIKTSRIKEVKFFNNDKKFNKGELFYRSYFPLKKHIKDNQIVGEASPNYFSIN
;
A
#
# COMPACT_ATOMS: atom_id res chain seq x y z
N MET A 1 -8.83 -7.21 -7.23
CA MET A 1 -9.64 -7.22 -8.46
C MET A 1 -11.11 -7.57 -8.19
N LEU A 2 -11.43 -8.48 -7.27
CA LEU A 2 -12.80 -8.98 -7.00
C LEU A 2 -13.84 -7.94 -6.52
N TRP A 3 -13.46 -6.95 -5.70
CA TRP A 3 -14.42 -6.01 -5.08
C TRP A 3 -15.05 -5.01 -6.06
N ARG A 4 -14.28 -4.50 -7.03
CA ARG A 4 -14.79 -3.55 -8.03
C ARG A 4 -15.79 -4.20 -8.96
N GLU A 5 -15.53 -5.44 -9.36
CA GLU A 5 -16.43 -6.22 -10.21
C GLU A 5 -17.69 -6.66 -9.45
N PHE A 6 -17.57 -7.02 -8.18
CA PHE A 6 -18.72 -7.29 -7.30
C PHE A 6 -19.64 -6.06 -7.17
N ILE A 7 -19.10 -4.88 -6.87
CA ILE A 7 -19.88 -3.64 -6.78
C ILE A 7 -20.57 -3.33 -8.11
N LYS A 8 -19.87 -3.47 -9.24
CA LYS A 8 -20.47 -3.27 -10.56
C LYS A 8 -21.64 -4.22 -10.81
N LYS A 9 -21.52 -5.49 -10.39
CA LYS A 9 -22.54 -6.53 -10.61
C LYS A 9 -23.81 -6.33 -9.78
N TYR A 10 -23.72 -5.76 -8.58
CA TYR A 10 -24.85 -5.75 -7.62
C TYR A 10 -25.34 -4.36 -7.17
N THR A 11 -24.81 -3.25 -7.71
CA THR A 11 -25.25 -1.90 -7.28
C THR A 11 -25.39 -0.90 -8.41
N THR A 12 -26.34 0.03 -8.25
CA THR A 12 -26.60 1.14 -9.20
C THR A 12 -25.50 2.21 -9.11
N PRO A 13 -25.22 2.98 -10.17
CA PRO A 13 -24.15 3.99 -10.19
C PRO A 13 -24.14 4.95 -8.99
N HIS A 14 -25.32 5.40 -8.54
CA HIS A 14 -25.48 6.25 -7.36
C HIS A 14 -25.07 5.53 -6.06
N GLN A 15 -25.42 4.25 -5.91
CA GLN A 15 -25.05 3.45 -4.74
C GLN A 15 -23.53 3.13 -4.70
N ARG A 16 -22.88 3.00 -5.86
CA ARG A 16 -21.44 2.70 -5.97
C ARG A 16 -20.58 3.77 -5.31
N HIS A 17 -20.93 5.04 -5.51
CA HIS A 17 -20.17 6.16 -4.94
C HIS A 17 -20.15 6.08 -3.41
N ARG A 18 -21.32 5.88 -2.78
CA ARG A 18 -21.43 5.76 -1.32
C ARG A 18 -20.61 4.59 -0.76
N LEU A 19 -20.62 3.44 -1.43
CA LEU A 19 -19.86 2.26 -1.00
C LEU A 19 -18.35 2.42 -1.15
N ILE A 20 -17.90 3.07 -2.23
CA ILE A 20 -16.48 3.40 -2.41
C ILE A 20 -16.03 4.36 -1.31
N MET A 21 -16.82 5.41 -1.04
CA MET A 21 -16.53 6.39 0.01
C MET A 21 -16.48 5.76 1.40
N LEU A 22 -17.44 4.88 1.73
CA LEU A 22 -17.46 4.16 3.00
C LEU A 22 -16.20 3.30 3.16
N ARG A 23 -15.81 2.56 2.11
CA ARG A 23 -14.57 1.77 2.11
C ARG A 23 -13.36 2.64 2.35
N GLU A 24 -13.18 3.72 1.58
CA GLU A 24 -12.01 4.60 1.71
C GLU A 24 -11.92 5.21 3.12
N SER A 25 -13.07 5.60 3.71
CA SER A 25 -13.15 6.09 5.08
C SER A 25 -12.71 5.04 6.12
N LEU A 26 -13.07 3.78 5.93
CA LEU A 26 -12.74 2.70 6.86
C LEU A 26 -11.31 2.16 6.71
N VAL A 27 -10.73 2.25 5.51
CA VAL A 27 -9.39 1.71 5.21
C VAL A 27 -8.32 2.32 6.13
N GLY A 28 -8.38 3.63 6.39
CA GLY A 28 -7.44 4.34 7.24
C GLY A 28 -7.46 3.83 8.71
N PRO A 29 -8.58 3.99 9.43
CA PRO A 29 -8.74 3.51 10.81
C PRO A 29 -8.43 2.02 10.96
N TYR A 30 -8.99 1.18 10.08
CA TYR A 30 -8.74 -0.26 10.10
C TYR A 30 -7.24 -0.58 10.01
N SER A 31 -6.52 0.13 9.16
CA SER A 31 -5.08 -0.11 8.98
C SER A 31 -4.23 0.29 10.17
N ARG A 32 -4.64 1.34 10.91
CA ARG A 32 -3.98 1.75 12.15
C ARG A 32 -4.24 0.78 13.28
N ILE A 33 -5.50 0.39 13.48
CA ILE A 33 -5.90 -0.56 14.54
C ILE A 33 -5.19 -1.91 14.33
N THR A 34 -5.02 -2.32 13.08
CA THR A 34 -4.39 -3.60 12.74
C THR A 34 -2.88 -3.53 12.53
N ALA A 35 -2.24 -2.38 12.74
CA ALA A 35 -0.82 -2.14 12.41
C ALA A 35 0.13 -3.18 13.02
N LYS A 36 -0.08 -3.57 14.28
CA LYS A 36 0.76 -4.57 14.97
C LYS A 36 0.77 -5.96 14.33
N HIS A 37 -0.25 -6.28 13.53
CA HIS A 37 -0.39 -7.57 12.83
C HIS A 37 -0.02 -7.50 11.34
N ARG A 38 0.49 -6.35 10.87
CA ARG A 38 0.94 -6.13 9.50
C ARG A 38 2.44 -6.30 9.41
N VAL A 39 2.92 -6.75 8.25
CA VAL A 39 4.35 -6.97 8.00
C VAL A 39 5.08 -5.66 7.72
N LEU A 40 6.41 -5.72 7.74
CA LEU A 40 7.28 -4.72 7.13
C LEU A 40 7.63 -5.14 5.70
N PRO A 41 8.12 -4.23 4.84
CA PRO A 41 8.59 -4.61 3.52
C PRO A 41 9.90 -5.42 3.60
N ASP A 42 10.00 -6.44 2.76
CA ASP A 42 11.23 -7.18 2.47
C ASP A 42 12.15 -6.41 1.51
N PHE A 43 11.58 -5.52 0.70
CA PHE A 43 12.34 -4.67 -0.22
C PHE A 43 11.73 -3.27 -0.39
N ILE A 44 12.58 -2.30 -0.72
CA ILE A 44 12.19 -0.92 -0.99
C ILE A 44 12.81 -0.47 -2.30
N ILE A 45 11.97 -0.04 -3.24
CA ILE A 45 12.43 0.61 -4.47
C ILE A 45 12.70 2.08 -4.15
N ILE A 46 13.97 2.40 -3.90
CA ILE A 46 14.41 3.76 -3.55
C ILE A 46 14.63 4.65 -4.79
N GLY A 47 14.93 4.06 -5.95
CA GLY A 47 14.94 4.66 -7.29
C GLY A 47 15.43 6.12 -7.39
N GLY A 48 14.78 6.91 -8.23
CA GLY A 48 14.96 8.35 -8.41
C GLY A 48 13.80 8.87 -9.27
N PRO A 49 13.47 10.17 -9.28
CA PRO A 49 12.42 10.68 -10.15
C PRO A 49 12.68 10.33 -11.61
N ARG A 50 11.64 9.90 -12.35
CA ARG A 50 11.69 9.61 -13.80
C ARG A 50 12.56 8.42 -14.26
N CYS A 51 13.08 7.58 -13.36
CA CYS A 51 13.79 6.33 -13.74
C CYS A 51 12.89 5.08 -13.91
N GLY A 52 11.59 5.26 -14.18
CA GLY A 52 10.67 4.12 -14.40
C GLY A 52 10.16 3.41 -13.14
N THR A 53 10.40 3.95 -11.93
CA THR A 53 9.90 3.35 -10.67
C THR A 53 8.40 3.10 -10.63
N THR A 54 7.59 3.95 -11.26
CA THR A 54 6.14 3.75 -11.32
C THR A 54 5.78 2.51 -12.14
N ASN A 55 6.42 2.32 -13.30
CA ASN A 55 6.19 1.16 -14.14
C ASN A 55 6.62 -0.12 -13.41
N LEU A 56 7.85 -0.13 -12.87
CA LEU A 56 8.36 -1.25 -12.08
C LEU A 56 7.43 -1.61 -10.91
N PHE A 57 7.02 -0.63 -10.11
CA PHE A 57 6.11 -0.87 -8.99
C PHE A 57 4.76 -1.44 -9.44
N ASN A 58 4.20 -0.94 -10.54
CA ASN A 58 2.94 -1.44 -11.09
C ASN A 58 3.09 -2.87 -11.63
N THR A 59 4.18 -3.20 -12.31
CA THR A 59 4.45 -4.56 -12.78
C THR A 59 4.57 -5.53 -11.61
N LEU A 60 5.40 -5.21 -10.61
CA LEU A 60 5.59 -6.06 -9.43
C LEU A 60 4.29 -6.23 -8.62
N ARG A 61 3.45 -5.19 -8.54
CA ARG A 61 2.15 -5.27 -7.86
C ARG A 61 1.21 -6.32 -8.42
N HIS A 62 1.34 -6.68 -9.70
CA HIS A 62 0.53 -7.70 -10.34
C HIS A 62 1.18 -9.09 -10.33
N HIS A 63 2.44 -9.20 -9.89
CA HIS A 63 3.15 -10.47 -9.83
C HIS A 63 2.58 -11.37 -8.71
N PRO A 64 2.31 -12.67 -8.96
CA PRO A 64 1.64 -13.55 -7.99
C PRO A 64 2.43 -13.75 -6.69
N GLN A 65 3.76 -13.64 -6.73
CA GLN A 65 4.64 -13.80 -5.57
C GLN A 65 4.98 -12.49 -4.86
N ILE A 66 4.38 -11.37 -5.28
CA ILE A 66 4.69 -10.07 -4.70
C ILE A 66 3.42 -9.43 -4.15
N LYS A 67 3.51 -8.94 -2.93
CA LYS A 67 2.58 -7.97 -2.38
C LYS A 67 3.26 -6.62 -2.29
N THR A 68 2.47 -5.57 -2.29
CA THR A 68 2.99 -4.21 -2.14
C THR A 68 2.33 -3.49 -0.98
N SER A 69 2.93 -2.39 -0.57
CA SER A 69 2.23 -1.33 0.13
C SER A 69 0.92 -0.97 -0.58
N ARG A 70 -0.10 -0.56 0.19
CA ARG A 70 -1.42 -0.18 -0.33
C ARG A 70 -1.32 0.93 -1.39
N ILE A 71 -0.42 1.88 -1.14
CA ILE A 71 -0.14 3.02 -2.01
C ILE A 71 1.34 2.99 -2.43
N LYS A 72 1.64 3.54 -3.61
CA LYS A 72 3.01 3.93 -3.97
C LYS A 72 3.40 5.16 -3.14
N GLU A 73 4.70 5.33 -2.93
CA GLU A 73 5.31 6.48 -2.25
C GLU A 73 4.79 6.66 -0.82
N VAL A 74 5.09 5.68 0.04
CA VAL A 74 4.79 5.78 1.47
C VAL A 74 5.49 7.01 2.06
N LYS A 75 6.68 7.36 1.56
CA LYS A 75 7.46 8.55 1.97
C LYS A 75 7.66 8.59 3.48
N PHE A 76 7.96 7.44 4.09
CA PHE A 76 8.15 7.31 5.53
C PHE A 76 9.50 7.89 5.96
N PHE A 77 10.59 7.50 5.28
CA PHE A 77 11.95 7.86 5.68
C PHE A 77 12.39 9.27 5.26
N ASN A 78 11.67 9.95 4.37
CA ASN A 78 11.99 11.29 3.88
C ASN A 78 10.90 12.33 4.21
N ASN A 79 10.14 12.09 5.27
CA ASN A 79 9.12 13.01 5.76
C ASN A 79 9.05 12.91 7.27
N ASP A 80 9.59 13.90 7.99
CA ASP A 80 9.68 13.88 9.44
C ASP A 80 8.32 13.71 10.12
N LYS A 81 7.26 14.33 9.57
CA LYS A 81 5.90 14.18 10.10
C LYS A 81 5.39 12.74 10.01
N LYS A 82 5.86 11.95 9.04
CA LYS A 82 5.51 10.53 8.91
C LYS A 82 6.45 9.66 9.74
N PHE A 83 7.74 9.96 9.72
CA PHE A 83 8.75 9.25 10.50
C PHE A 83 8.45 9.31 12.01
N ASN A 84 8.11 10.51 12.52
CA ASN A 84 7.76 10.74 13.93
C ASN A 84 6.49 10.02 14.39
N LYS A 85 5.70 9.44 13.48
CA LYS A 85 4.55 8.58 13.83
C LYS A 85 4.96 7.14 14.15
N GLY A 86 6.23 6.79 13.94
CA GLY A 86 6.82 5.51 14.32
C GLY A 86 6.46 4.33 13.42
N GLU A 87 7.02 3.17 13.75
CA GLU A 87 6.95 1.95 12.94
C GLU A 87 5.50 1.46 12.72
N LEU A 88 4.63 1.56 13.73
CA LEU A 88 3.23 1.13 13.58
C LEU A 88 2.49 1.93 12.50
N PHE A 89 2.80 3.23 12.38
CA PHE A 89 2.28 4.04 11.29
C PHE A 89 2.78 3.52 9.94
N TYR A 90 4.06 3.16 9.83
CA TYR A 90 4.64 2.56 8.62
C TYR A 90 4.01 1.21 8.29
N ARG A 91 3.89 0.29 9.26
CA ARG A 91 3.22 -1.02 9.12
C ARG A 91 1.79 -0.91 8.60
N SER A 92 1.08 0.17 8.91
CA SER A 92 -0.32 0.38 8.47
C SER A 92 -0.48 0.35 6.94
N TYR A 93 0.58 0.64 6.19
CA TYR A 93 0.59 0.62 4.72
C TYR A 93 0.70 -0.78 4.11
N PHE A 94 1.09 -1.79 4.90
CA PHE A 94 1.41 -3.14 4.40
C PHE A 94 0.31 -4.15 4.71
N PRO A 95 0.26 -5.30 4.00
CA PRO A 95 -0.75 -6.33 4.26
C PRO A 95 -0.64 -6.92 5.68
N LEU A 96 -1.73 -7.52 6.14
CA LEU A 96 -1.72 -8.34 7.34
C LEU A 96 -0.84 -9.58 7.12
N LYS A 97 -0.10 -9.98 8.15
CA LYS A 97 0.75 -11.19 8.11
C LYS A 97 -0.03 -12.43 7.66
N LYS A 98 -1.26 -12.60 8.16
CA LYS A 98 -2.16 -13.70 7.77
C LYS A 98 -2.57 -13.73 6.27
N HIS A 99 -2.29 -12.67 5.51
CA HIS A 99 -2.59 -12.59 4.07
C HIS A 99 -1.34 -12.78 3.19
N ILE A 100 -0.18 -13.03 3.79
CA ILE A 100 1.08 -13.33 3.11
C ILE A 100 1.27 -14.84 3.11
N LYS A 101 1.54 -15.40 1.93
CA LYS A 101 1.94 -16.81 1.78
C LYS A 101 3.46 -16.92 1.93
N ASP A 102 3.97 -18.10 2.32
CA ASP A 102 5.40 -18.31 2.61
C ASP A 102 6.33 -17.99 1.43
N ASN A 103 5.84 -18.10 0.20
CA ASN A 103 6.59 -17.79 -1.03
C ASN A 103 6.36 -16.36 -1.56
N GLN A 104 5.77 -15.48 -0.76
CA GLN A 104 5.49 -14.10 -1.13
C GLN A 104 6.38 -13.12 -0.38
N ILE A 105 6.90 -12.14 -1.12
CA ILE A 105 7.62 -10.99 -0.56
C ILE A 105 6.76 -9.73 -0.66
N VAL A 106 7.03 -8.77 0.21
CA VAL A 106 6.31 -7.50 0.32
C VAL A 106 7.26 -6.35 0.04
N GLY A 107 6.86 -5.39 -0.79
CA GLY A 107 7.68 -4.20 -1.03
C GLY A 107 6.94 -2.89 -1.10
N GLU A 108 7.69 -1.81 -1.03
CA GLU A 108 7.20 -0.46 -1.34
C GLU A 108 8.11 0.24 -2.36
N ALA A 109 7.65 1.38 -2.86
CA ALA A 109 8.45 2.22 -3.75
C ALA A 109 8.27 3.69 -3.37
N SER A 110 9.36 4.33 -2.98
CA SER A 110 9.42 5.75 -2.65
C SER A 110 10.68 6.34 -3.31
N PRO A 111 10.58 6.79 -4.58
CA PRO A 111 11.73 7.20 -5.39
C PRO A 111 12.53 8.38 -4.81
N ASN A 112 11.93 9.14 -3.91
CA ASN A 112 12.56 10.28 -3.25
C ASN A 112 13.41 9.86 -2.04
N TYR A 113 13.57 8.56 -1.74
CA TYR A 113 14.51 8.11 -0.71
C TYR A 113 15.96 8.16 -1.19
N PHE A 114 16.19 8.12 -2.50
CA PHE A 114 17.54 8.18 -3.06
C PHE A 114 18.15 9.57 -3.05
N SER A 115 17.33 10.61 -3.11
CA SER A 115 17.79 11.99 -3.04
C SER A 115 18.00 12.39 -1.59
N ILE A 116 19.28 12.54 -1.20
CA ILE A 116 19.67 13.21 0.04
C ILE A 116 19.61 14.71 -0.25
N ASN A 117 18.78 15.44 0.50
CA ASN A 117 18.78 16.90 0.55
C ASN A 117 19.14 17.32 1.97
#